data_AF-A0A0N0M508-F1
#
_entry.id   AF-A0A0N0M508-F1
#
_cell.length_a   1.000
_cell.length_b   1.000
_cell.length_c   1.000
_cell.angle_alpha   90.00
_cell.angle_beta   90.00
_cell.angle_gamma   90.00
#
_symmetry.space_group_name_H-M   'P 1'
#
loop_
_entity.id
_entity.type
_entity.pdbx_description
1 polymer ?
#
loop_
_entity_poly.entity_id
_entity_poly.type
_entity_poly.pdbx_seq_one_letter_code
_entity_poly.pdbx_strand_id
1 'polypeptide(L)'
;MRHDPASAAVVVMLRGLKMFGMAQAAGDLIEQGAPAFDASVPMLSQLLKAEMAEREVRSISYQIKAARFPAWPSRPEAAILVILENTSGTGWLLLTIAHARNDVPLR
;
A
#
# COMPACT_ATOMS: atom_id res chain seq x y z
N MET A 1 24.45 -23.11 -10.55
CA MET A 1 23.01 -23.42 -10.69
C MET A 1 22.30 -22.14 -11.11
N ARG A 2 21.54 -22.14 -12.20
CA ARG A 2 20.83 -20.96 -12.69
C ARG A 2 19.49 -20.90 -11.95
N HIS A 3 19.39 -20.07 -10.93
CA HIS A 3 18.12 -19.87 -10.22
C HIS A 3 17.15 -19.13 -11.14
N ASP A 4 15.93 -19.64 -11.26
CA ASP A 4 14.85 -18.95 -11.96
C ASP A 4 14.48 -17.68 -11.16
N PRO A 5 14.49 -16.48 -11.77
CA PRO A 5 14.04 -15.26 -11.11
C PRO A 5 12.61 -15.37 -10.53
N ALA A 6 11.75 -16.23 -11.10
CA ALA A 6 10.41 -16.47 -10.57
C ALA A 6 10.44 -17.12 -9.18
N SER A 7 11.29 -18.13 -8.98
CA SER A 7 11.45 -18.80 -7.68
C SER A 7 12.03 -17.85 -6.62
N ALA A 8 12.97 -16.98 -7.02
CA ALA A 8 13.51 -15.95 -6.12
C ALA A 8 12.43 -14.93 -5.69
N ALA A 9 11.52 -14.57 -6.60
CA ALA A 9 10.42 -13.65 -6.30
C ALA A 9 9.47 -14.23 -5.23
N VAL A 10 9.22 -15.54 -5.23
CA VAL A 10 8.42 -16.23 -4.19
C VAL A 10 9.01 -15.99 -2.79
N VAL A 11 10.33 -16.11 -2.64
CA VAL A 11 11.01 -15.86 -1.35
C VAL A 11 10.86 -14.41 -0.89
N VAL A 12 10.96 -13.45 -1.81
CA VAL A 12 10.77 -12.02 -1.51
C VAL A 12 9.32 -11.73 -1.08
N MET A 13 8.34 -12.28 -1.80
CA MET A 13 6.92 -12.11 -1.47
C MET A 13 6.59 -12.70 -0.10
N LEU A 14 7.09 -13.91 0.22
CA LEU A 14 6.92 -14.53 1.55
C LEU A 14 7.51 -13.66 2.67
N ARG A 15 8.68 -13.04 2.46
CA ARG A 15 9.24 -12.08 3.42
C ARG A 15 8.38 -10.83 3.58
N GLY A 16 7.82 -10.30 2.49
CA GLY A 16 6.86 -9.18 2.54
C GLY A 16 5.62 -9.50 3.39
N LEU A 17 5.17 -10.76 3.35
CA LEU A 17 4.07 -11.27 4.17
C LEU A 17 4.48 -11.67 5.60
N LYS A 18 5.75 -11.45 5.99
CA LYS A 18 6.36 -11.85 7.27
C LYS A 18 6.38 -13.37 7.52
N MET A 19 6.31 -14.17 6.47
CA MET A 19 6.39 -15.64 6.54
C MET A 19 7.84 -16.12 6.47
N PHE A 20 8.69 -15.67 7.41
CA PHE A 20 10.14 -15.87 7.34
C PHE A 20 10.56 -17.34 7.32
N GLY A 21 9.90 -18.21 8.10
CA GLY A 21 10.18 -19.65 8.10
C GLY A 21 9.87 -20.31 6.75
N MET A 22 8.79 -19.89 6.08
CA MET A 22 8.46 -20.38 4.74
C MET A 22 9.41 -19.82 3.69
N ALA A 23 9.82 -18.56 3.82
CA ALA A 23 10.82 -17.97 2.93
C ALA A 23 12.17 -18.70 3.03
N GLN A 24 12.58 -19.10 4.24
CA GLN A 24 13.78 -19.92 4.43
C GLN A 24 13.62 -21.30 3.78
N ALA A 25 12.53 -22.02 4.08
CA ALA A 25 12.28 -23.34 3.50
C ALA A 25 12.20 -23.31 1.97
N ALA A 26 11.60 -22.27 1.38
CA ALA A 26 11.57 -22.07 -0.07
C ALA A 26 12.98 -21.83 -0.64
N GLY A 27 13.83 -21.08 0.07
CA GLY A 27 15.24 -20.92 -0.29
C GLY A 27 15.99 -22.25 -0.32
N ASP A 28 15.81 -23.06 0.72
CA ASP A 28 16.45 -24.38 0.82
C ASP A 28 15.99 -25.31 -0.32
N LEU A 29 14.70 -25.27 -0.70
CA LEU A 29 14.16 -26.04 -1.83
C LEU A 29 14.70 -25.57 -3.20
N ILE A 30 14.92 -24.26 -3.37
CA ILE A 30 15.53 -23.68 -4.57
C ILE A 30 16.99 -24.11 -4.69
N GLU A 31 17.74 -24.11 -3.60
CA GLU A 31 19.13 -24.60 -3.56
C GLU A 31 19.23 -26.09 -3.83
N GLN A 32 18.23 -26.87 -3.41
CA GLN A 32 18.14 -28.30 -3.73
C GLN A 32 17.71 -28.57 -5.18
N GLY A 33 17.16 -27.57 -5.88
CA GLY A 33 16.59 -27.74 -7.22
C GLY A 33 15.38 -28.68 -7.24
N ALA A 34 14.51 -28.57 -6.22
CA ALA A 34 13.39 -29.47 -6.04
C ALA A 34 12.35 -29.33 -7.19
N PRO A 35 12.14 -30.34 -8.05
CA PRO A 35 11.30 -30.22 -9.24
C PRO A 35 9.82 -30.00 -8.91
N ALA A 36 9.35 -30.52 -7.77
CA ALA A 36 7.99 -30.28 -7.29
C ALA A 36 7.78 -28.81 -6.87
N PHE A 37 8.82 -28.18 -6.30
CA PHE A 37 8.75 -26.76 -5.96
C PHE A 37 8.70 -25.91 -7.22
N ASP A 38 9.58 -26.16 -8.19
CA ASP A 38 9.61 -25.42 -9.46
C ASP A 38 8.28 -25.53 -10.22
N ALA A 39 7.68 -26.73 -10.26
CA ALA A 39 6.35 -26.93 -10.85
C ALA A 39 5.23 -26.14 -10.14
N SER A 40 5.38 -25.86 -8.84
CA SER A 40 4.41 -25.13 -8.02
C SER A 40 4.57 -23.60 -8.07
N VAL A 41 5.73 -23.09 -8.52
CA VAL A 41 6.06 -21.65 -8.55
C VAL A 41 4.98 -20.79 -9.21
N PRO A 42 4.38 -21.17 -10.37
CA PRO A 42 3.34 -20.36 -11.00
C PRO A 42 2.11 -20.20 -10.10
N MET A 43 1.67 -21.28 -9.45
CA MET A 43 0.50 -21.27 -8.57
C MET A 43 0.78 -20.49 -7.28
N LEU A 44 1.94 -20.72 -6.65
CA LEU A 44 2.36 -19.98 -5.46
C LEU A 44 2.45 -18.48 -5.75
N SER A 45 2.99 -18.10 -6.91
CA SER A 45 3.10 -16.70 -7.31
C SER A 45 1.74 -16.01 -7.42
N GLN A 46 0.71 -16.70 -7.93
CA GLN A 46 -0.65 -16.14 -7.99
C GLN A 46 -1.27 -15.99 -6.60
N LEU A 47 -1.15 -17.02 -5.76
CA LEU A 47 -1.69 -17.00 -4.40
C LEU A 47 -1.05 -15.90 -3.54
N LEU A 48 0.27 -15.72 -3.63
CA LEU A 48 0.99 -14.70 -2.88
C LEU A 48 0.60 -13.28 -3.34
N LYS A 49 0.44 -13.06 -4.64
CA LYS A 49 -0.06 -11.78 -5.17
C LYS A 49 -1.48 -11.49 -4.70
N ALA A 50 -2.36 -12.49 -4.70
CA ALA A 50 -3.73 -12.33 -4.19
C ALA A 50 -3.75 -11.96 -2.71
N GLU A 51 -3.00 -12.67 -1.87
CA GLU A 51 -2.88 -12.38 -0.43
C GLU A 51 -2.34 -10.96 -0.17
N MET A 52 -1.33 -10.52 -0.94
CA MET A 52 -0.81 -9.15 -0.84
C MET A 52 -1.87 -8.11 -1.19
N ALA A 53 -2.59 -8.31 -2.31
CA ALA A 53 -3.66 -7.40 -2.75
C ALA A 53 -4.79 -7.33 -1.71
N GLU A 54 -5.20 -8.46 -1.14
CA GLU A 54 -6.22 -8.48 -0.09
C GLU A 54 -5.80 -7.74 1.18
N ARG A 55 -4.51 -7.82 1.56
CA ARG A 55 -3.97 -7.05 2.68
C ARG A 55 -3.97 -5.56 2.43
N GLU A 56 -3.64 -5.12 1.21
CA GLU A 56 -3.70 -3.72 0.82
C GLU A 56 -5.14 -3.19 0.88
N VAL A 57 -6.11 -3.93 0.34
CA VAL A 57 -7.53 -3.55 0.42
C VAL A 57 -7.99 -3.44 1.87
N ARG A 58 -7.58 -4.40 2.73
CA ARG A 58 -7.91 -4.40 4.15
C ARG A 58 -7.25 -3.24 4.90
N SER A 59 -6.00 -2.90 4.59
CA SER A 59 -5.28 -1.80 5.24
C SER A 59 -5.89 -0.44 4.88
N ILE A 60 -6.23 -0.23 3.60
CA ILE A 60 -6.95 0.95 3.13
C ILE A 60 -8.30 1.05 3.84
N SER A 61 -9.05 -0.06 3.93
CA SER A 61 -10.34 -0.08 4.63
C SER A 61 -10.20 0.34 6.11
N TYR A 62 -9.16 -0.14 6.80
CA TYR A 62 -8.89 0.30 8.18
C TYR A 62 -8.52 1.78 8.26
N GLN A 63 -7.69 2.28 7.35
CA GLN A 63 -7.30 3.70 7.31
C GLN A 63 -8.52 4.61 7.04
N ILE A 64 -9.34 4.26 6.05
CA ILE A 64 -10.58 4.99 5.73
C ILE A 64 -11.54 4.97 6.91
N LYS A 65 -11.69 3.82 7.59
CA LYS A 65 -12.56 3.71 8.76
C LYS A 65 -12.03 4.52 9.96
N ALA A 66 -10.72 4.59 10.14
CA ALA A 66 -10.09 5.37 11.21
C ALA A 66 -10.06 6.88 10.91
N ALA A 67 -10.06 7.25 9.62
CA ALA A 67 -10.07 8.63 9.19
C ALA A 67 -11.39 9.31 9.59
N ARG A 68 -11.31 10.25 10.54
CA ARG A 68 -12.41 11.16 10.85
C ARG A 68 -12.48 12.22 9.76
N PHE A 69 -13.14 11.88 8.65
CA PHE A 69 -13.42 12.88 7.61
C PHE A 69 -14.34 13.96 8.20
N PRO A 70 -13.97 15.25 8.13
CA PRO A 70 -14.85 16.32 8.58
C PRO A 70 -16.14 16.30 7.75
N ALA A 71 -17.29 16.19 8.44
CA ALA A 71 -18.60 16.26 7.81
C ALA A 71 -18.90 17.73 7.48
N TRP A 72 -18.53 18.17 6.29
CA TRP A 72 -18.91 19.49 5.77
C TRP A 72 -19.98 19.32 4.68
N PRO A 73 -21.28 19.35 5.05
CA PRO A 73 -22.37 19.04 4.14
C PRO A 73 -22.67 20.13 3.09
N SER A 74 -21.89 21.21 3.00
CA SER A 74 -22.29 22.38 2.20
C SER A 74 -21.23 23.00 1.31
N ARG A 75 -19.96 22.57 1.37
CA ARG A 75 -18.87 23.15 0.55
C ARG A 75 -17.84 22.07 0.13
N PRO A 76 -18.01 21.38 -1.02
CA PRO A 76 -17.08 20.35 -1.47
C PRO A 76 -15.64 20.88 -1.66
N GLU A 77 -15.48 22.18 -1.93
CA GLU A 77 -14.19 22.85 -2.03
C GLU A 77 -13.38 22.83 -0.71
N ALA A 78 -14.06 22.83 0.44
CA ALA A 78 -13.41 22.80 1.74
C ALA A 78 -12.87 21.39 2.05
N ALA A 79 -13.61 20.34 1.67
CA ALA A 79 -13.17 18.95 1.86
C ALA A 79 -11.89 18.65 1.07
N ILE A 80 -11.77 19.18 -0.15
CA ILE A 80 -10.54 19.08 -0.97
C ILE A 80 -9.37 19.79 -0.28
N LEU A 81 -9.61 20.95 0.33
CA LEU A 81 -8.61 21.72 1.06
C LEU A 81 -8.00 20.93 2.23
N VAL A 82 -8.84 20.28 3.06
CA VAL A 82 -8.38 19.52 4.24
C VAL A 82 -7.64 18.25 3.85
N ILE A 83 -8.09 17.56 2.80
CA ILE A 83 -7.40 16.37 2.29
C ILE A 83 -6.01 16.75 1.78
N LEU A 84 -5.87 17.87 1.05
CA LEU A 84 -4.59 18.37 0.57
C LEU A 84 -3.67 18.87 1.70
N GLU A 85 -4.23 19.54 2.70
CA GLU A 85 -3.49 20.04 3.87
C GLU A 85 -2.88 18.89 4.70
N ASN A 86 -3.62 17.79 4.86
CA ASN A 86 -3.17 16.64 5.65
C ASN A 86 -2.27 15.65 4.87
N THR A 87 -2.14 15.79 3.55
CA THR A 87 -1.37 14.85 2.71
C THR A 87 -0.17 15.47 1.99
N SER A 88 -0.17 16.77 1.70
CA SER A 88 0.78 17.33 0.74
C SER A 88 1.60 18.52 1.24
N GLY A 89 1.38 19.02 2.46
CA GLY A 89 2.15 20.15 3.00
C GLY A 89 1.99 21.48 2.24
N THR A 90 1.14 21.52 1.21
CA THR A 90 0.86 22.68 0.35
C THR A 90 -0.26 23.59 0.89
N GLY A 91 -0.76 23.32 2.10
CA GLY A 91 -1.83 24.09 2.75
C GLY A 91 -1.55 25.60 2.82
N TRP A 92 -0.29 25.99 3.04
CA TRP A 92 0.15 27.40 3.04
C TRP A 92 -0.04 28.10 1.69
N LEU A 93 0.11 27.39 0.57
CA LEU A 93 -0.02 27.97 -0.77
C LEU A 93 -1.49 28.31 -1.08
N LEU A 94 -2.41 27.44 -0.64
CA LEU A 94 -3.84 27.64 -0.80
C LEU A 94 -4.39 28.69 0.19
N LEU A 95 -3.88 28.72 1.43
CA LEU A 95 -4.19 29.80 2.39
C LEU A 95 -3.77 31.17 1.83
N THR A 96 -2.63 31.26 1.15
CA THR A 96 -2.15 32.49 0.50
C THR A 96 -3.05 32.93 -0.67
N ILE A 97 -3.54 31.98 -1.48
CA ILE A 97 -4.48 32.26 -2.58
C ILE A 97 -5.87 32.65 -2.04
N ALA A 98 -6.31 32.04 -0.94
CA ALA A 98 -7.54 32.40 -0.24
C ALA A 98 -7.45 33.79 0.40
N HIS A 99 -6.30 34.15 1.00
CA HIS A 99 -6.03 35.50 1.52
C HIS A 99 -6.04 36.56 0.40
N ALA A 100 -5.55 36.21 -0.79
CA ALA A 100 -5.56 37.11 -1.95
C ALA A 100 -6.97 37.39 -2.52
N ARG A 101 -8.01 36.65 -2.09
CA ARG A 101 -9.41 36.84 -2.50
C ARG A 101 -10.29 37.61 -1.50
N ASN A 102 -9.76 38.07 -0.37
CA ASN A 102 -10.37 39.11 0.48
C ASN A 102 -11.78 38.79 1.06
N ASP A 103 -12.05 37.53 1.43
CA ASP A 103 -13.38 37.11 1.95
C ASP A 103 -13.40 36.62 3.42
N VAL A 104 -12.46 37.04 4.28
CA VAL A 104 -12.53 36.70 5.72
C VAL A 104 -12.18 37.90 6.61
N PRO A 105 -13.13 38.45 7.41
CA PRO A 105 -12.81 39.43 8.42
C PRO A 105 -12.12 38.74 9.60
N LEU A 106 -10.95 39.27 9.98
CA LEU A 106 -10.22 38.87 11.18
C LEU A 106 -11.04 39.24 12.42
N ARG A 107 -11.47 38.23 13.19
CA ARG A 107 -11.78 38.40 14.60
C ARG A 107 -11.35 37.18 15.39
#